data_AF-A0A2V9GN92-F1
#
_entry.id   AF-A0A2V9GN92-F1
#
_cell.length_a   1.000
_cell.length_b   1.000
_cell.length_c   1.000
_cell.angle_alpha   90.00
_cell.angle_beta   90.00
_cell.angle_gamma   90.00
#
_symmetry.space_group_name_H-M   'P 1'
#
loop_
_entity.id
_entity.type
_entity.pdbx_description
1 polymer ?
#
loop_
_entity_poly.entity_id
_entity_poly.type
_entity_poly.pdbx_seq_one_letter_code
_entity_poly.pdbx_strand_id
1 'polypeptide(L)'
;MLLLDETGVFISESHYLLSLVETLQYDTIYHEHLRYYSVRSLQYLLNMHGLEVIYARRIPTHGGSVRVYAARKGRYSVEPSVAQTIKVEDRAGLGAEELHRFKDKVVQSKLDLYALLGD
;
A
#
# COMPACT_ATOMS: atom_id res chain seq x y z
N MET A 1 10.09 -4.74 21.79
CA MET A 1 10.44 -5.53 20.60
C MET A 1 11.07 -6.87 21.01
N LEU A 2 10.32 -7.67 21.79
CA LEU A 2 10.84 -8.89 22.44
C LEU A 2 10.78 -10.14 21.55
N LEU A 3 9.95 -10.12 20.50
CA LEU A 3 9.75 -11.27 19.60
C LEU A 3 10.68 -11.28 18.37
N LEU A 4 11.17 -10.10 17.94
CA LEU A 4 12.05 -10.01 16.78
C LEU A 4 13.51 -10.10 17.25
N ASP A 5 14.23 -11.13 16.85
CA ASP A 5 15.65 -11.31 17.14
C ASP A 5 16.51 -10.13 16.64
N GLU A 6 17.77 -10.04 17.08
CA GLU A 6 18.73 -9.05 16.57
C GLU A 6 18.97 -9.15 15.06
N THR A 7 18.86 -10.36 14.51
CA THR A 7 18.97 -10.67 13.08
C THR A 7 17.60 -10.97 12.44
N GLY A 8 16.51 -10.73 13.16
CA GLY A 8 15.17 -10.99 12.69
C GLY A 8 14.72 -10.01 11.61
N VAL A 9 13.94 -10.53 10.66
CA VAL A 9 13.23 -9.72 9.65
C VAL A 9 11.73 -9.92 9.82
N PHE A 10 11.01 -8.82 10.00
CA PHE A 10 9.56 -8.77 9.99
C PHE A 10 9.07 -8.57 8.56
N ILE A 11 8.16 -9.42 8.10
CA ILE A 11 7.58 -9.33 6.75
C ILE A 11 6.09 -9.03 6.90
N SER A 12 5.63 -7.96 6.26
CA SER A 12 4.21 -7.61 6.19
C SER A 12 3.76 -7.56 4.74
N GLU A 13 2.59 -8.14 4.48
CA GLU A 13 1.85 -8.02 3.24
C GLU A 13 0.53 -7.31 3.51
N SER A 14 0.20 -6.31 2.70
CA SER A 14 -1.02 -5.53 2.87
C SER A 14 -1.50 -4.99 1.53
N HIS A 15 -2.81 -4.71 1.45
CA HIS A 15 -3.38 -4.00 0.31
C HIS A 15 -2.61 -2.71 0.04
N TYR A 16 -2.27 -2.49 -1.23
CA TYR A 16 -1.47 -1.34 -1.64
C TYR A 16 -2.38 -0.19 -2.06
N LEU A 17 -2.32 0.94 -1.35
CA LEU A 17 -3.15 2.12 -1.64
C LEU A 17 -3.06 2.55 -3.10
N LEU A 18 -1.85 2.51 -3.67
CA LEU A 18 -1.66 2.83 -5.09
C LEU A 18 -2.44 1.88 -6.00
N SER A 19 -2.41 0.57 -5.74
CA SER A 19 -3.13 -0.41 -6.56
C SER A 19 -4.64 -0.22 -6.44
N LEU A 20 -5.14 0.06 -5.23
CA LEU A 20 -6.55 0.34 -5.00
C LEU A 20 -7.03 1.50 -5.88
N VAL A 21 -6.27 2.60 -5.89
CA VAL A 21 -6.60 3.81 -6.66
C VAL A 21 -6.45 3.58 -8.16
N GLU A 22 -5.35 2.98 -8.60
CA GLU A 22 -5.05 2.72 -10.02
C GLU A 22 -6.09 1.81 -10.68
N THR A 23 -6.58 0.81 -9.93
CA THR A 23 -7.41 -0.27 -10.49
C THR A 23 -8.84 -0.27 -9.96
N LEU A 24 -9.26 0.83 -9.33
CA LEU A 24 -10.64 1.06 -8.90
C LEU A 24 -11.20 -0.01 -7.94
N GLN A 25 -10.38 -0.50 -7.00
CA GLN A 25 -10.74 -1.60 -6.08
C GLN A 25 -11.57 -1.12 -4.88
N TYR A 26 -12.61 -0.33 -5.14
CA TYR A 26 -13.46 0.22 -4.07
C TYR A 26 -14.30 -0.85 -3.36
N ASP A 27 -14.52 -1.99 -4.01
CA ASP A 27 -15.15 -3.17 -3.44
C ASP A 27 -14.36 -3.77 -2.26
N THR A 28 -13.04 -3.51 -2.21
CA THR A 28 -12.20 -3.93 -1.09
C THR A 28 -12.38 -3.06 0.16
N ILE A 29 -13.20 -2.01 0.11
CA ILE A 29 -13.51 -1.06 1.21
C ILE A 29 -14.71 -1.53 2.02
N TYR A 30 -14.43 -2.21 3.14
CA TYR A 30 -15.41 -2.70 4.10
C TYR A 30 -14.81 -2.81 5.51
N HIS A 31 -15.64 -3.12 6.50
CA HIS A 31 -15.32 -2.97 7.93
C HIS A 31 -14.07 -3.71 8.44
N GLU A 32 -13.68 -4.82 7.82
CA GLU A 32 -12.49 -5.57 8.22
C GLU A 32 -11.20 -4.91 7.70
N HIS A 33 -11.29 -4.17 6.59
CA HIS A 33 -10.17 -3.50 5.94
C HIS A 33 -10.06 -2.04 6.38
N LEU A 34 -9.61 -1.85 7.62
CA LEU A 34 -9.48 -0.51 8.21
C LEU A 34 -8.42 0.37 7.53
N ARG A 35 -7.49 -0.22 6.77
CA ARG A 35 -6.26 0.45 6.31
C ARG A 35 -5.81 -0.05 4.95
N TYR A 36 -5.36 0.88 4.11
CA TYR A 36 -4.66 0.63 2.85
C TYR A 36 -3.33 1.35 2.93
N TYR A 37 -2.24 0.59 2.83
CA TYR A 37 -0.92 1.12 3.12
C TYR A 37 -0.20 1.55 1.86
N SER A 38 0.57 2.64 1.97
CA SER A 38 1.71 2.93 1.11
C SER A 38 3.01 2.47 1.80
N VAL A 39 4.09 2.27 1.05
CA VAL A 39 5.44 2.04 1.62
C VAL A 39 5.83 3.19 2.52
N ARG A 40 5.55 4.46 2.15
CA ARG A 40 5.78 5.61 3.04
C ARG A 40 5.06 5.49 4.38
N SER A 41 3.78 5.10 4.37
CA SER A 41 3.01 4.97 5.62
C SER A 41 3.55 3.84 6.50
N LEU A 42 3.96 2.72 5.92
CA LEU A 42 4.61 1.61 6.64
C LEU A 42 5.98 2.03 7.17
N GLN A 43 6.77 2.74 6.38
CA GLN A 43 8.07 3.27 6.80
C GLN A 43 7.91 4.22 7.99
N TYR A 44 6.93 5.12 7.96
CA TYR A 44 6.62 6.00 9.08
C TYR A 44 6.24 5.21 10.34
N LEU A 45 5.29 4.28 10.22
CA LEU A 45 4.84 3.43 11.33
C LEU A 45 5.98 2.63 11.95
N LEU A 46 6.76 1.94 11.13
CA LEU A 46 7.84 1.07 11.59
C LEU A 46 8.99 1.86 12.21
N ASN A 47 9.31 3.03 11.66
CA ASN A 47 10.34 3.92 12.22
C ASN A 47 9.97 4.39 13.65
N MET A 48 8.70 4.62 13.95
CA MET A 48 8.24 4.96 15.31
C MET A 48 8.55 3.86 16.33
N HIS A 49 8.77 2.63 15.88
CA HIS A 49 9.05 1.46 16.72
C HIS A 49 10.48 0.95 16.59
N GLY A 50 11.41 1.74 16.04
CA GLY A 50 12.83 1.36 15.90
C GLY A 50 13.10 0.35 14.80
N LEU A 51 12.16 0.17 13.87
CA LEU A 51 12.29 -0.68 12.69
C LEU A 51 12.51 0.18 11.44
N GLU A 52 13.22 -0.37 10.48
CA GLU A 52 13.50 0.25 9.18
C GLU A 52 13.05 -0.70 8.07
N VAL A 53 12.35 -0.16 7.06
CA VAL A 53 11.99 -0.93 5.86
C VAL A 53 13.24 -1.09 5.01
N ILE A 54 13.69 -2.34 4.86
CA ILE A 54 14.94 -2.68 4.16
C ILE A 54 14.69 -3.15 2.72
N TYR A 55 13.49 -3.67 2.43
CA TYR A 55 13.08 -4.06 1.08
C TYR A 55 11.57 -3.87 0.92
N ALA A 56 11.13 -3.43 -0.25
CA ALA A 56 9.73 -3.31 -0.59
C ALA A 56 9.48 -3.77 -2.03
N ARG A 57 8.33 -4.41 -2.27
CA ARG A 57 7.88 -4.75 -3.61
C ARG A 57 6.36 -4.73 -3.72
N ARG A 58 5.86 -4.35 -4.89
CA ARG A 58 4.49 -4.65 -5.30
C ARG A 58 4.38 -6.13 -5.65
N ILE A 59 3.26 -6.74 -5.32
CA ILE A 59 2.93 -8.14 -5.64
C ILE A 59 1.49 -8.23 -6.16
N PRO A 60 1.15 -9.25 -6.97
CA PRO A 60 -0.15 -9.30 -7.67
C PRO A 60 -1.31 -9.77 -6.77
N THR A 61 -1.06 -10.17 -5.53
CA THR A 61 -2.10 -10.69 -4.62
C THR A 61 -3.17 -9.63 -4.33
N HIS A 62 -4.43 -10.09 -4.25
CA HIS A 62 -5.61 -9.25 -4.00
C HIS A 62 -5.75 -8.05 -4.96
N GLY A 63 -5.41 -8.24 -6.23
CA GLY A 63 -5.45 -7.18 -7.24
C GLY A 63 -4.31 -6.16 -7.14
N GLY A 64 -3.40 -6.32 -6.17
CA GLY A 64 -2.26 -5.45 -5.98
C GLY A 64 -2.02 -5.18 -4.50
N SER A 65 -0.97 -5.80 -3.99
CA SER A 65 -0.52 -5.63 -2.61
C SER A 65 0.92 -5.14 -2.57
N VAL A 66 1.34 -4.69 -1.40
CA VAL A 66 2.72 -4.34 -1.12
C VAL A 66 3.26 -5.27 -0.05
N ARG A 67 4.45 -5.81 -0.30
CA ARG A 67 5.19 -6.57 0.70
C ARG A 67 6.40 -5.76 1.13
N VAL A 68 6.49 -5.51 2.43
CA VAL A 68 7.63 -4.85 3.05
C VAL A 68 8.37 -5.82 3.96
N TYR A 69 9.68 -5.70 3.95
CA TYR A 69 10.58 -6.39 4.85
C TYR A 69 11.20 -5.32 5.73
N ALA A 70 11.09 -5.50 7.03
CA ALA A 70 11.56 -4.55 8.02
C ALA A 70 12.45 -5.23 9.05
N ALA A 71 13.47 -4.53 9.52
CA ALA A 71 14.40 -5.04 10.52
C ALA A 71 14.74 -3.94 11.52
N ARG A 72 15.48 -4.30 12.58
CA ARG A 72 16.06 -3.30 13.50
C ARG A 72 16.81 -2.24 12.71
N LYS A 73 16.56 -0.97 13.01
CA LYS A 73 17.19 0.16 12.32
C LYS A 73 18.71 0.02 12.30
N GLY A 74 19.32 0.23 11.12
CA GLY A 74 20.77 0.11 10.94
C GLY A 74 21.34 -1.32 10.96
N ARG A 75 20.50 -2.36 11.10
CA ARG A 75 20.97 -3.76 11.12
C ARG A 75 21.32 -4.29 9.73
N TYR A 76 20.59 -3.84 8.71
CA TYR A 76 20.76 -4.23 7.32
C TYR A 76 20.79 -2.99 6.44
N SER A 77 21.44 -3.09 5.28
CA SER A 77 21.39 -2.05 4.25
C SER A 77 19.98 -1.96 3.65
N VAL A 78 19.49 -0.74 3.43
CA VAL A 78 18.23 -0.50 2.72
C VAL A 78 18.45 -0.74 1.23
N GLU A 79 17.66 -1.63 0.64
CA GLU A 79 17.73 -1.94 -0.78
C GLU A 79 17.15 -0.80 -1.65
N PRO A 80 17.65 -0.63 -2.89
CA PRO A 80 17.12 0.37 -3.83
C PRO A 80 15.62 0.25 -4.10
N SER A 81 15.04 -0.95 -3.92
CA SER A 81 13.62 -1.23 -4.15
C SER A 81 12.70 -0.34 -3.29
N VAL A 82 13.12 0.03 -2.08
CA VAL A 82 12.38 0.92 -1.20
C VAL A 82 12.25 2.31 -1.83
N ALA A 83 13.39 2.90 -2.22
CA ALA A 83 13.42 4.22 -2.85
C ALA A 83 12.72 4.21 -4.23
N GLN A 84 12.85 3.12 -4.99
CA GLN A 84 12.15 2.95 -6.27
C GLN A 84 10.63 2.90 -6.08
N THR A 85 10.13 2.17 -5.08
CA THR A 85 8.69 2.07 -4.81
C THR A 85 8.13 3.43 -4.35
N ILE A 86 8.84 4.14 -3.48
CA ILE A 86 8.45 5.49 -3.05
C ILE A 86 8.42 6.47 -4.24
N LYS A 87 9.39 6.39 -5.17
CA LYS A 87 9.36 7.20 -6.40
C LYS A 87 8.14 6.90 -7.27
N VAL A 88 7.66 5.66 -7.28
CA VAL A 88 6.41 5.30 -7.98
C VAL A 88 5.21 5.95 -7.29
N GLU A 89 5.14 5.89 -5.95
CA GLU A 89 4.10 6.59 -5.16
C GLU A 89 4.09 8.10 -5.42
N ASP A 90 5.28 8.72 -5.46
CA ASP A 90 5.44 10.15 -5.72
C ASP A 90 4.91 10.56 -7.10
N ARG A 91 5.25 9.79 -8.13
CA ARG A 91 4.80 10.05 -9.50
C ARG A 91 3.30 9.85 -9.66
N ALA A 92 2.72 8.89 -8.93
CA ALA A 92 1.29 8.66 -8.95
C ALA A 92 0.50 9.78 -8.27
N GLY A 93 1.13 10.54 -7.36
CA GLY A 93 0.51 11.72 -6.77
C GLY A 93 -0.76 11.41 -5.99
N LEU A 94 -0.69 10.52 -5.00
CA LEU A 94 -1.82 10.07 -4.15
C LEU A 94 -2.33 11.14 -3.15
N GLY A 95 -2.37 12.40 -3.57
CA GLY A 95 -2.94 13.52 -2.82
C GLY A 95 -4.45 13.66 -2.99
N ALA A 96 -5.01 14.71 -2.42
CA ALA A 96 -6.46 14.97 -2.42
C ALA A 96 -7.07 14.99 -3.83
N GLU A 97 -6.37 15.56 -4.81
CA GLU A 97 -6.84 15.66 -6.20
C GLU A 97 -7.03 14.27 -6.85
N GLU A 98 -6.08 13.35 -6.66
CA GLU A 98 -6.19 11.99 -7.19
C GLU A 98 -7.28 11.21 -6.47
N LEU A 99 -7.45 11.41 -5.16
CA LEU A 99 -8.54 10.78 -4.41
C LEU A 99 -9.92 11.30 -4.84
N HIS A 100 -10.02 12.58 -5.23
CA HIS A 100 -11.25 13.12 -5.81
C HIS A 100 -11.55 12.46 -7.16
N ARG A 101 -10.54 12.31 -8.03
CA ARG A 101 -10.68 11.58 -9.30
C ARG A 101 -11.09 10.13 -9.08
N PHE A 102 -10.50 9.45 -8.10
CA PHE A 102 -10.88 8.09 -7.72
C PHE A 102 -12.36 8.02 -7.32
N LYS A 103 -12.82 8.92 -6.45
CA LYS A 103 -14.23 9.02 -6.05
C LYS A 103 -15.15 9.20 -7.26
N ASP A 104 -14.79 10.08 -8.21
CA ASP A 104 -15.59 10.28 -9.42
C ASP A 104 -15.67 9.00 -10.28
N LYS A 105 -14.55 8.29 -10.45
CA LYS A 105 -14.51 6.98 -11.14
C LYS A 105 -15.35 5.91 -10.44
N VAL A 106 -15.36 5.87 -9.11
CA VAL A 106 -16.18 4.93 -8.33
C VAL A 106 -17.67 5.17 -8.60
N VAL A 107 -18.10 6.43 -8.59
CA VAL A 107 -19.49 6.79 -8.89
C VAL A 107 -19.84 6.38 -10.31
N GLN A 108 -18.97 6.64 -11.28
CA GLN A 108 -19.20 6.23 -12.67
C GLN A 108 -19.32 4.71 -12.80
N SER A 109 -18.40 3.94 -12.22
CA SER A 109 -18.45 2.47 -12.23
C SER A 109 -19.76 1.92 -11.67
N LYS A 110 -20.28 2.54 -10.60
CA LYS A 110 -21.60 2.18 -10.05
C LYS A 110 -22.73 2.45 -11.04
N LEU A 111 -22.75 3.61 -11.69
CA LEU A 111 -23.79 3.98 -12.66
C LEU A 111 -23.76 3.06 -13.88
N ASP A 112 -22.57 2.74 -14.39
CA ASP A 112 -22.38 1.83 -15.51
C ASP A 112 -22.89 0.43 -15.17
N LEU A 113 -22.60 -0.06 -13.96
CA LEU A 113 -23.11 -1.34 -13.49
C LEU A 113 -24.64 -1.37 -13.38
N TYR A 114 -25.26 -0.29 -12.90
CA TYR A 114 -26.72 -0.19 -12.85
C TYR A 114 -27.36 -0.16 -14.23
N ALA A 115 -26.75 0.52 -15.20
CA ALA A 115 -27.21 0.51 -16.58
C ALA A 115 -27.15 -0.91 -17.17
N LEU A 116 -26.03 -1.61 -16.97
CA LEU A 116 -25.85 -2.98 -17.45
C LEU A 116 -26.86 -3.97 -16.86
N LEU A 117 -27.28 -3.79 -15.61
CA LEU A 117 -28.27 -4.63 -14.94
C LEU A 117 -29.73 -4.26 -15.30
N GLY A 118 -29.94 -3.11 -15.94
CA GLY A 118 -31.25 -2.63 -16.38
C GLY A 118 -31.63 -3.05 -17.80
N ASP A 119 -30.65 -3.51 -18.59
CA ASP A 119 -30.82 -4.16 -19.90
C ASP A 119 -31.15 -5.66 -19.75
#